data_AF-A0A1G2ML19-F1
#
_entry.id   AF-A0A1G2ML19-F1
#
_cell.length_a   1.000
_cell.length_b   1.000
_cell.length_c   1.000
_cell.angle_alpha   90.00
_cell.angle_beta   90.00
_cell.angle_gamma   90.00
#
_symmetry.space_group_name_H-M   'P 1'
#
loop_
_entity.id
_entity.type
_entity.pdbx_description
1 polymer ?
#
loop_
_entity_poly.entity_id
_entity_poly.type
_entity_poly.pdbx_seq_one_letter_code
_entity_poly.pdbx_strand_id
1 'polypeptide(L)' 'MKKDGSFYVGSSENLRSRIANHKSGSVITTSSRLPIALVWYCCFIDKRNALRFEKYLKHGSGFAFTRRRLV' A
#
# COMPACT_ATOMS: atom_id res chain seq x y z
N MET A 1 -5.46 8.46 -10.10
CA MET A 1 -6.83 8.67 -9.58
C MET A 1 -7.82 8.02 -10.54
N LYS A 2 -8.47 6.90 -10.18
CA LYS A 2 -9.72 6.41 -10.80
C LYS A 2 -10.23 5.14 -10.11
N LYS A 3 -11.27 5.28 -9.29
CA LYS A 3 -12.68 4.85 -9.51
C LYS A 3 -13.45 4.84 -8.18
N ASP A 4 -12.77 4.59 -7.05
CA ASP A 4 -13.40 4.57 -5.71
C ASP A 4 -12.72 5.42 -4.62
N GLY A 5 -11.64 6.15 -4.93
CA GLY A 5 -10.85 6.86 -3.90
C GLY A 5 -10.27 5.93 -2.81
N SER A 6 -10.19 4.63 -3.11
CA SER A 6 -9.73 3.60 -2.19
C SER A 6 -8.20 3.49 -2.27
N PHE A 7 -7.55 3.61 -1.11
CA PHE A 7 -6.12 3.41 -0.97
C PHE A 7 -5.84 1.97 -0.55
N TYR A 8 -4.84 1.36 -1.17
CA TYR A 8 -4.34 0.05 -0.77
C TYR A 8 -3.10 0.23 0.11
N VAL A 9 -3.15 -0.34 1.32
CA VAL A 9 -2.02 -0.37 2.26
C VAL A 9 -1.58 -1.81 2.44
N GLY A 10 -0.30 -2.07 2.25
CA GLY A 10 0.30 -3.38 2.47
C GLY A 10 1.80 -3.28 2.70
N SER A 11 2.38 -4.29 3.34
CA SER A 11 3.83 -4.46 3.44
C SER A 11 4.34 -5.51 2.46
N SER A 12 5.60 -5.37 2.05
CA SER A 12 6.31 -6.38 1.26
C SER A 12 7.81 -6.26 1.53
N GLU A 13 8.51 -7.39 1.50
CA GLU A 13 9.98 -7.42 1.60
C GLU A 13 10.63 -6.91 0.30
N ASN A 14 9.94 -7.03 -0.84
CA ASN A 14 10.44 -6.61 -2.15
C ASN A 14 9.46 -5.67 -2.85
N LEU A 15 9.61 -4.36 -2.61
CA LEU A 15 8.76 -3.32 -3.19
C LEU A 15 8.74 -3.35 -4.73
N ARG A 16 9.89 -3.55 -5.38
CA ARG A 16 9.98 -3.60 -6.85
C ARG A 16 9.18 -4.75 -7.43
N SER A 17 9.35 -5.97 -6.91
CA SER A 17 8.61 -7.15 -7.35
C SER A 17 7.12 -7.00 -7.09
N ARG A 18 6.74 -6.42 -5.94
CA ARG A 18 5.34 -6.13 -5.59
C ARG A 18 4.69 -5.17 -6.60
N ILE A 19 5.37 -4.07 -6.93
CA ILE A 19 4.87 -3.09 -7.91
C ILE A 19 4.79 -3.72 -9.31
N ALA A 20 5.79 -4.50 -9.72
CA ALA A 20 5.77 -5.20 -11.00
C ALA A 20 4.57 -6.15 -11.10
N ASN A 21 4.33 -6.97 -10.07
CA ASN A 21 3.20 -7.91 -10.01
C ASN A 21 1.83 -7.22 -9.99
N HIS A 22 1.73 -6.06 -9.35
CA HIS A 22 0.50 -5.26 -9.36
C HIS A 22 0.29 -4.55 -10.71
N LYS A 23 1.36 -4.07 -11.35
CA LYS A 23 1.30 -3.46 -12.68
C LYS A 23 1.03 -4.47 -13.79
N SER A 24 1.50 -5.70 -13.66
CA SER A 24 1.27 -6.77 -14.64
C SER A 24 -0.16 -7.32 -14.63
N GLY A 25 -0.99 -6.91 -13.65
CA GLY A 25 -2.36 -7.43 -13.51
C GLY A 25 -2.43 -8.90 -13.12
N SER A 26 -1.31 -9.51 -12.72
CA SER A 26 -1.23 -10.95 -12.37
C SER A 26 -2.00 -11.32 -11.10
N VAL A 27 -2.46 -10.33 -10.34
CA VAL A 27 -3.28 -10.52 -9.15
C VAL A 27 -4.73 -10.13 -9.46
N ILE A 28 -5.61 -11.12 -9.52
CA ILE A 28 -7.04 -11.03 -9.90
C ILE A 28 -7.76 -9.88 -9.16
N THR A 29 -7.43 -9.64 -7.88
CA THR A 29 -8.06 -8.61 -7.04
C THR A 29 -7.53 -7.18 -7.26
N THR A 30 -6.37 -7.01 -7.89
CA THR A 30 -5.80 -5.69 -8.21
C THR A 30 -5.77 -5.38 -9.71
N SER A 31 -5.97 -6.39 -10.56
CA SER A 31 -6.10 -6.24 -12.01
C SER A 31 -7.26 -5.31 -12.39
N SER A 32 -8.40 -5.38 -11.69
CA SER A 32 -9.55 -4.50 -11.88
C SER A 32 -9.35 -3.05 -11.41
N ARG A 33 -8.25 -2.77 -10.68
CA ARG A 33 -7.91 -1.46 -10.10
C ARG A 33 -6.75 -0.76 -10.81
N LEU A 34 -6.34 -1.29 -11.97
CA LEU A 34 -5.37 -0.64 -12.84
C LEU A 34 -5.99 0.63 -13.47
N PRO A 35 -5.22 1.72 -13.63
CA PRO A 35 -3.80 1.86 -13.31
C PRO A 35 -3.54 2.14 -11.82
N ILE A 36 -2.61 1.40 -11.22
CA ILE A 36 -2.18 1.57 -9.83
C ILE A 36 -0.92 2.45 -9.81
N ALA A 37 -0.95 3.53 -9.02
CA ALA A 37 0.19 4.41 -8.81
C ALA A 37 0.70 4.27 -7.37
N LEU A 38 2.01 4.16 -7.19
CA LEU A 38 2.62 4.24 -5.87
C LEU A 38 2.60 5.70 -5.42
N VAL A 39 1.82 6.00 -4.37
CA VAL A 39 1.74 7.35 -3.80
C VAL A 39 2.84 7.56 -2.76
N TRP A 40 3.01 6.58 -1.86
CA TRP A 40 3.95 6.67 -0.75
C TRP A 40 4.45 5.28 -0.36
N TYR A 41 5.70 5.20 0.12
CA TYR A 41 6.27 4.00 0.71
C TYR A 41 7.25 4.35 1.83
N CYS A 42 7.44 3.41 2.76
CA CYS A 42 8.49 3.46 3.77
C CYS A 42 9.24 2.14 3.83
N CYS A 43 10.52 2.22 4.19
CA CYS A 43 11.36 1.05 4.41
C CYS A 43 11.76 0.99 5.89
N PHE A 44 11.76 -0.20 6.46
CA PHE A 44 12.23 -0.48 7.81
C PHE A 44 13.30 -1.55 7.76
N ILE A 45 14.30 -1.44 8.63
CA ILE A 45 15.34 -2.46 8.79
C ILE A 45 14.77 -3.68 9.51
N ASP A 46 13.90 -3.46 10.49
CA ASP A 46 13.26 -4.53 11.26
C ASP A 46 11.83 -4.84 10.78
N LYS A 47 11.55 -6.13 10.57
CA LYS A 47 10.26 -6.62 10.09
C LYS A 47 9.13 -6.37 11.08
N ARG A 48 9.38 -6.40 12.40
CA ARG A 48 8.34 -6.16 13.41
C ARG A 48 7.90 -4.71 13.39
N ASN A 49 8.85 -3.78 13.21
CA ASN A 49 8.54 -2.37 13.05
C ASN A 49 7.69 -2.11 11.80
N ALA A 50 8.03 -2.74 10.67
CA ALA A 50 7.22 -2.67 9.45
C ALA A 50 5.78 -3.15 9.68
N LEU A 51 5.61 -4.30 10.33
CA LEU A 51 4.29 -4.88 10.61
C LEU A 51 3.48 -4.04 11.61
N ARG A 52 4.13 -3.48 12.64
CA ARG A 52 3.47 -2.56 13.59
C ARG A 52 2.97 -1.31 12.88
N PHE A 53 3.81 -0.74 12.00
CA PHE A 53 3.45 0.44 11.24
C PHE A 53 2.32 0.16 10.23
N GLU A 54 2.36 -0.98 9.54
CA GLU A 54 1.26 -1.39 8.66
C GLU A 54 -0.05 -1.58 9.43
N LYS A 55 -0.01 -2.26 10.57
CA LYS A 55 -1.20 -2.44 11.43
C LYS A 55 -1.75 -1.11 11.89
N TYR A 56 -0.89 -0.17 12.27
CA TYR A 56 -1.27 1.19 12.61
C TYR A 56 -1.97 1.88 11.45
N LEU A 57 -1.38 1.91 10.25
CA LEU A 57 -1.98 2.55 9.07
C LEU A 57 -3.32 1.96 8.63
N LYS A 58 -3.59 0.69 8.97
CA LYS A 58 -4.84 0.01 8.64
C LYS A 58 -5.98 0.28 9.65
N HIS A 59 -5.70 0.84 10.83
CA HIS A 59 -6.71 0.94 11.91
C HIS A 59 -6.70 2.30 12.62
N GLY A 60 -7.86 2.68 13.16
CA GLY A 60 -8.03 3.82 14.07
C GLY A 60 -7.43 5.13 13.55
N SER A 61 -6.60 5.76 14.37
CA SER A 61 -5.94 7.03 14.04
C SER A 61 -4.96 6.93 12.86
N GLY A 62 -4.35 5.77 12.66
CA GLY A 62 -3.42 5.56 11.54
C GLY A 62 -4.13 5.61 10.19
N PHE A 63 -5.37 5.10 10.09
CA PHE A 63 -6.16 5.23 8.85
C PHE A 63 -6.43 6.70 8.47
N ALA A 64 -6.78 7.53 9.47
CA ALA A 64 -6.96 8.96 9.28
C ALA A 64 -5.65 9.67 8.94
N PHE A 65 -4.53 9.26 9.55
CA PHE A 65 -3.20 9.76 9.25
C PHE A 65 -2.81 9.50 7.79
N THR A 66 -3.01 8.27 7.29
CA THR A 66 -2.72 7.92 5.90
C THR A 66 -3.45 8.87 4.93
N ARG A 67 -4.74 9.12 5.17
CA ARG A 67 -5.58 9.98 4.32
C ARG A 67 -5.28 11.48 4.42
N ARG A 68 -4.68 11.95 5.52
CA ARG A 68 -4.43 13.39 5.76
C ARG A 68 -2.98 13.80 5.49
N ARG A 69 -2.04 12.85 5.54
CA ARG A 69 -0.61 13.15 5.60
C ARG A 69 0.25 12.38 4.60
N LEU A 70 -0.22 11.25 4.08
CA LEU A 70 0.56 10.40 3.16
C LEU A 70 0.00 10.36 1.74
N VAL A 71 -1.26 10.72 1.55
CA VAL A 71 -1.94 10.77 0.24
C VAL A 71 -2.60 12.11 0.00
#